data_AF-A0A2Z5X097-F1
#
_entry.id   AF-A0A2Z5X097-F1
#
_cell.length_a   1.000
_cell.length_b   1.000
_cell.length_c   1.000
_cell.angle_alpha   90.00
_cell.angle_beta   90.00
_cell.angle_gamma   90.00
#
_symmetry.space_group_name_H-M   'P 1'
#
loop_
_entity.id
_entity.type
_entity.pdbx_description
1 polymer ?
#
loop_
_entity_poly.entity_id
_entity_poly.type
_entity_poly.pdbx_seq_one_letter_code
_entity_poly.pdbx_strand_id
1 'polypeptide(L)' 'MSNIKEKILEEVQQARETCEVSGTGSKECAAAWDAVEELQAEASHQKQDKPKNSLEIYCDDNPDAAECRLYED' A
#
# COMPACT_ATOMS: atom_id res chain seq x y z
N MET A 1 7.91 -3.40 5.62
CA MET A 1 6.53 -2.99 5.95
C MET A 1 6.42 -2.04 7.15
N SER A 2 7.46 -1.82 7.99
CA SER A 2 7.35 -0.87 9.12
C SER A 2 7.29 0.61 8.70
N ASN A 3 7.95 0.96 7.59
CA ASN A 3 8.14 2.37 7.21
C ASN A 3 6.84 3.07 6.79
N ILE A 4 5.92 2.40 6.06
CA ILE A 4 4.69 3.05 5.59
C ILE A 4 3.73 3.38 6.73
N LYS A 5 3.68 2.55 7.78
CA LYS A 5 2.82 2.81 8.95
C LYS A 5 3.32 4.00 9.75
N GLU A 6 4.64 4.09 9.96
CA GLU A 6 5.27 5.23 10.63
C GLU A 6 5.02 6.53 9.84
N LYS A 7 5.18 6.47 8.52
CA LYS A 7 4.92 7.61 7.64
C LYS A 7 3.45 8.07 7.68
N ILE A 8 2.49 7.15 7.69
CA ILE A 8 1.07 7.50 7.84
C ILE A 8 0.83 8.25 9.17
N LEU A 9 1.45 7.81 10.26
CA LEU A 9 1.28 8.49 11.57
C LEU A 9 1.88 9.90 11.56
N GLU A 10 3.03 10.07 10.92
CA GLU A 10 3.66 11.38 10.74
C GLU A 10 2.77 12.32 9.91
N GLU A 11 2.27 11.86 8.77
CA GLU A 11 1.41 12.64 7.87
C GLU A 11 0.05 12.97 8.50
N VAL A 12 -0.50 12.08 9.34
CA VAL A 12 -1.71 12.39 10.14
C VAL A 12 -1.44 13.53 11.11
N GLN A 13 -0.27 13.56 11.74
CA GLN A 13 0.10 14.66 12.63
C GLN A 13 0.28 15.97 11.85
N GLN A 14 0.97 15.93 10.71
CA GLN A 14 1.15 17.08 9.83
C GLN A 14 -0.17 17.60 9.25
N ALA A 15 -1.10 16.72 8.87
CA ALA A 15 -2.43 17.10 8.39
C ALA A 15 -3.23 17.82 9.47
N ARG A 16 -3.18 17.34 10.73
CA ARG A 16 -3.82 18.02 11.86
C ARG A 16 -3.25 19.42 12.08
N GLU A 17 -1.93 19.54 12.13
CA GLU A 17 -1.25 20.84 12.30
C GLU A 17 -1.58 21.81 11.16
N THR A 18 -1.58 21.32 9.92
CA THR A 18 -1.95 22.11 8.74
C THR A 18 -3.39 22.60 8.83
N CYS A 19 -4.32 21.73 9.24
CA CYS A 19 -5.72 22.11 9.42
C CYS A 19 -5.93 23.09 10.60
N GLU A 20 -5.15 22.99 11.67
CA GLU A 20 -5.17 23.92 12.79
C GLU A 20 -4.66 25.31 12.40
N VAL A 21 -3.62 25.37 11.56
CA VAL A 21 -3.00 26.63 11.12
C VAL A 21 -3.78 27.29 9.98
N SER A 22 -4.14 26.52 8.96
CA SER A 22 -4.79 27.02 7.73
C SER A 22 -6.32 27.05 7.83
N GLY A 23 -6.89 26.37 8.82
CA GLY A 23 -8.34 26.21 9.01
C GLY A 23 -8.88 24.95 8.35
N THR A 24 -9.90 24.34 8.98
CA THR A 24 -10.44 23.03 8.60
C THR A 24 -11.10 22.98 7.22
N GLY A 25 -11.56 24.11 6.69
CA GLY A 25 -12.15 24.22 5.35
C GLY A 25 -11.17 24.71 4.28
N SER A 26 -9.89 24.84 4.61
CA SER A 26 -8.86 25.33 3.69
C SER A 26 -8.46 24.26 2.67
N LYS A 27 -7.91 24.70 1.53
CA LYS A 27 -7.42 23.77 0.50
C LYS A 27 -6.17 23.04 0.98
N GLU A 28 -5.39 23.69 1.82
CA GLU A 28 -4.17 23.17 2.44
C GLU A 28 -4.50 22.01 3.38
N CYS A 29 -5.55 22.18 4.22
CA CYS A 29 -6.06 21.10 5.06
C CYS A 29 -6.56 19.91 4.23
N ALA A 30 -7.33 20.17 3.16
CA ALA A 30 -7.81 19.12 2.26
C ALA A 30 -6.65 18.37 1.60
N ALA A 31 -5.66 19.08 1.04
CA ALA A 31 -4.50 18.47 0.39
C ALA A 31 -3.65 17.63 1.37
N ALA A 32 -3.53 18.05 2.62
CA ALA A 32 -2.81 17.28 3.63
C ALA A 32 -3.54 15.97 3.98
N TRP A 33 -4.87 15.99 4.03
CA TRP A 33 -5.65 14.77 4.21
C TRP A 33 -5.65 13.87 2.97
N ASP A 34 -5.67 14.41 1.76
CA ASP A 34 -5.50 13.64 0.52
C ASP A 34 -4.19 12.83 0.55
N ALA A 35 -3.09 13.43 0.99
CA ALA A 35 -1.80 12.73 1.12
C ALA A 35 -1.87 11.55 2.11
N VAL A 36 -2.59 11.72 3.22
CA VAL A 36 -2.83 10.67 4.22
C VAL A 36 -3.72 9.55 3.66
N GLU A 37 -4.71 9.87 2.83
CA GLU A 37 -5.56 8.89 2.16
C GLU A 37 -4.78 8.05 1.15
N GLU A 38 -3.94 8.68 0.32
CA GLU A 38 -3.10 7.98 -0.66
C GLU A 38 -2.13 6.99 0.00
N LEU A 39 -1.47 7.39 1.10
CA LEU A 39 -0.59 6.49 1.85
C LEU A 39 -1.34 5.30 2.47
N GLN A 40 -2.57 5.51 2.94
CA GLN A 40 -3.41 4.44 3.44
C GLN A 40 -3.85 3.49 2.31
N ALA A 41 -4.14 4.01 1.13
CA ALA A 41 -4.46 3.22 -0.05
C ALA A 41 -3.26 2.35 -0.46
N GLU A 42 -2.06 2.91 -0.51
CA GLU A 42 -0.83 2.16 -0.78
C GLU A 42 -0.59 1.08 0.29
N ALA A 43 -0.76 1.40 1.57
CA ALA A 43 -0.62 0.43 2.65
C ALA A 43 -1.65 -0.71 2.57
N SER A 44 -2.83 -0.45 2.01
CA SER A 44 -3.83 -1.48 1.71
C SER A 44 -3.40 -2.34 0.52
N HIS A 45 -2.92 -1.71 -0.57
CA HIS A 45 -2.43 -2.40 -1.76
C HIS A 45 -1.28 -3.36 -1.41
N GLN A 46 -0.28 -2.90 -0.65
CA GLN A 46 0.84 -3.75 -0.19
C GLN A 46 0.40 -4.94 0.68
N LYS A 47 -0.78 -4.89 1.31
CA LYS A 47 -1.34 -6.05 2.05
C LYS A 47 -2.10 -7.00 1.13
N GLN A 48 -2.59 -6.54 -0.01
CA GLN A 48 -3.27 -7.38 -1.00
C GLN A 48 -2.29 -8.22 -1.80
N ASP A 49 -1.04 -7.76 -1.92
CA ASP A 49 0.06 -8.56 -2.44
C ASP A 49 0.31 -9.75 -1.51
N LYS A 50 -0.38 -10.87 -1.81
CA LYS A 50 -0.17 -12.12 -1.09
C LYS A 50 1.23 -12.62 -1.45
N PRO A 51 2.09 -12.92 -0.47
CA PRO A 51 3.34 -13.58 -0.77
C PRO A 51 3.04 -14.91 -1.48
N LYS A 52 3.75 -15.16 -2.59
CA LYS A 52 3.64 -16.43 -3.31
C LYS A 52 3.91 -17.57 -2.32
N ASN A 53 3.06 -18.58 -2.37
CA ASN A 53 3.26 -19.80 -1.60
C ASN A 53 4.40 -20.63 -2.21
N SER A 54 4.84 -21.68 -1.51
CA SER A 54 6.00 -22.46 -1.95
C SER A 54 5.82 -23.11 -3.33
N LEU A 55 4.60 -23.48 -3.71
CA LEU A 55 4.32 -24.03 -5.04
C LEU A 55 4.38 -22.94 -6.11
N GLU A 56 3.79 -21.77 -5.85
CA GLU A 56 3.85 -20.63 -6.78
C GLU A 56 5.29 -20.19 -7.06
N ILE A 57 6.14 -20.09 -6.03
CA ILE A 57 7.57 -19.79 -6.19
C ILE A 57 8.27 -20.88 -7.00
N TYR A 58 8.02 -22.15 -6.66
CA TYR A 58 8.64 -23.27 -7.37
C TYR A 58 8.25 -23.31 -8.86
N CYS A 59 7.00 -23.01 -9.18
CA CYS A 59 6.50 -22.98 -10.56
C CYS A 59 6.98 -21.78 -11.37
N ASP A 60 7.28 -20.64 -10.74
CA ASP A 60 7.96 -19.53 -11.42
C ASP A 60 9.37 -19.95 -11.90
N ASP A 61 10.08 -20.68 -11.04
CA ASP A 61 11.47 -21.11 -11.30
C ASP A 61 11.54 -22.37 -12.19
N ASN A 62 10.51 -23.22 -12.17
CA ASN A 62 10.44 -24.51 -12.87
C ASN A 62 9.10 -24.67 -13.63
N PRO A 63 8.85 -23.88 -14.69
CA PRO A 63 7.55 -23.85 -15.38
C PRO A 63 7.21 -25.17 -16.09
N ASP A 64 8.22 -25.99 -16.41
CA ASP A 64 8.07 -27.28 -17.08
C ASP A 64 7.91 -28.47 -16.11
N ALA A 65 8.00 -28.23 -14.79
CA ALA A 65 7.74 -29.24 -13.77
C ALA A 65 6.32 -29.79 -13.90
N ALA A 66 6.12 -31.07 -13.57
CA ALA A 66 4.84 -31.74 -13.77
C ALA A 66 3.69 -31.07 -13.02
N GLU A 67 3.99 -30.49 -11.85
CA GLU A 67 3.07 -29.76 -10.98
C GLU A 67 2.71 -28.35 -11.50
N CYS A 68 3.42 -27.84 -12.50
CA CYS A 68 3.37 -26.43 -12.94
C CYS A 68 2.92 -26.26 -14.40
N ARG A 69 2.81 -27.34 -15.17
CA ARG A 69 2.37 -27.28 -16.58
C ARG A 69 0.93 -26.81 -16.68
N LEU A 70 0.75 -25.67 -17.34
CA LEU A 70 -0.55 -25.16 -17.74
C LEU A 70 -0.77 -25.52 -19.21
N TYR A 71 -1.94 -26.09 -19.52
CA TYR A 71 -2.37 -26.37 -20.89
C TYR A 71 -3.49 -25.39 -21.22
N GLU A 72 -3.42 -24.74 -22.38
CA GLU A 72 -4.55 -23.94 -22.88
C GLU A 72 -5.60 -24.86 -23.50
N ASP A 73 -6.88 -24.57 -23.24
CA ASP A 73 -8.04 -25.28 -23.80
C ASP A 73 -8.32 -24.89 -25.27
#